data_AF-A0A970JN54-F1
#
_entry.id   AF-A0A970JN54-F1
#
_cell.length_a   1.000
_cell.length_b   1.000
_cell.length_c   1.000
_cell.angle_alpha   90.00
_cell.angle_beta   90.00
_cell.angle_gamma   90.00
#
_symmetry.space_group_name_H-M   'P 1'
#
loop_
_entity.id
_entity.type
_entity.pdbx_description
1 polymer ?
#
loop_
_entity_poly.entity_id
_entity_poly.type
_entity_poly.pdbx_seq_one_letter_code
_entity_poly.pdbx_strand_id
1 'polypeptide(L)'
;MKGVKFLAVAFVVLFLTVGCLKPNYSKLEEEMTKLAGQYYEEQLKGKIKGFDMHEVSLEALENAGYDITMFKEKDCDLTSYSLIKLELDENREVVGDDYEIENFLKCGTYSTPKQDE
;
A
#
# COMPACT_ATOMS: atom_id res chain seq x y z
N MET A 1 -49.07 41.64 -23.38
CA MET A 1 -48.35 40.89 -24.43
C MET A 1 -46.93 40.67 -23.92
N LYS A 2 -46.67 39.49 -23.35
CA LYS A 2 -45.96 38.36 -23.99
C LYS A 2 -44.52 38.73 -24.37
N GLY A 3 -43.53 38.10 -23.73
CA GLY A 3 -42.14 38.29 -24.15
C GLY A 3 -41.07 37.61 -23.30
N VAL A 4 -41.23 36.31 -23.06
CA VAL A 4 -40.17 35.29 -22.92
C VAL A 4 -39.00 35.55 -21.94
N LYS A 5 -38.98 34.70 -20.91
CA LYS A 5 -37.87 34.45 -19.98
C LYS A 5 -36.64 33.95 -20.76
N PHE A 6 -35.53 34.66 -20.71
CA PHE A 6 -34.25 34.14 -21.19
C PHE A 6 -33.68 33.16 -20.15
N LEU A 7 -34.02 31.89 -20.34
CA LEU A 7 -33.27 30.76 -19.84
C LEU A 7 -32.00 30.66 -20.69
N ALA A 8 -30.86 31.11 -20.16
CA ALA A 8 -29.56 30.81 -20.75
C ALA A 8 -28.77 30.05 -19.69
N VAL A 9 -28.92 28.73 -19.77
CA VAL A 9 -28.13 27.74 -19.05
C VAL A 9 -26.67 28.04 -19.33
N ALA A 10 -25.99 28.66 -18.36
CA ALA A 10 -24.54 28.77 -18.38
C ALA A 10 -24.00 27.35 -18.24
N PHE A 11 -23.58 26.82 -19.39
CA PHE A 11 -22.79 25.61 -19.53
C PHE A 11 -21.69 25.61 -18.47
N VAL A 12 -21.90 24.84 -17.39
CA VAL A 12 -20.83 24.40 -16.51
C VAL A 12 -20.03 23.41 -17.35
N VAL A 13 -19.19 23.94 -18.23
CA VAL A 13 -18.01 23.20 -18.70
C VAL A 13 -17.14 23.13 -17.45
N LEU A 14 -17.47 22.17 -16.59
CA LEU A 14 -16.54 21.58 -15.66
C LEU A 14 -15.44 21.06 -16.57
N PHE A 15 -14.45 21.92 -16.84
CA PHE A 15 -13.20 21.51 -17.42
C PHE A 15 -12.71 20.45 -16.45
N LEU A 16 -12.97 19.20 -16.83
CA LEU A 16 -12.19 18.02 -16.50
C LEU A 16 -10.78 18.30 -17.01
N THR A 17 -10.10 19.28 -16.38
CA THR A 17 -8.71 19.10 -16.05
C THR A 17 -8.76 17.96 -15.03
N VAL A 18 -8.86 16.74 -15.56
CA VAL A 18 -8.11 15.60 -15.08
C VAL A 18 -6.71 16.16 -14.83
N GLY A 19 -6.52 16.70 -13.62
CA GLY A 19 -5.20 16.80 -13.08
C GLY A 19 -4.67 15.40 -13.27
N CYS A 20 -3.61 15.26 -14.05
CA CYS A 20 -2.64 14.21 -13.83
C CYS A 20 -2.13 14.41 -12.40
N LEU A 21 -3.00 14.12 -11.42
CA LEU A 21 -2.68 13.91 -10.03
C LEU A 21 -1.76 12.71 -10.11
N LYS A 22 -0.45 12.97 -10.17
CA LYS A 22 0.55 11.93 -10.00
C LYS A 22 0.09 11.10 -8.80
N PRO A 23 -0.12 9.79 -8.96
CA PRO A 23 -0.66 8.99 -7.87
C PRO A 23 0.26 9.18 -6.66
N ASN A 24 -0.33 9.46 -5.50
CA ASN A 24 0.43 9.62 -4.28
C ASN A 24 0.82 8.21 -3.77
N TYR A 25 1.91 7.68 -4.30
CA TYR A 25 2.43 6.37 -3.95
C TYR A 25 3.06 6.32 -2.56
N SER A 26 3.45 7.47 -1.98
CA SER A 26 3.94 7.52 -0.60
C SER A 26 2.85 7.09 0.39
N LYS A 27 1.60 7.53 0.19
CA LYS A 27 0.47 7.06 1.02
C LYS A 27 0.24 5.54 0.86
N LEU A 28 0.46 5.03 -0.34
CA LEU A 28 0.29 3.61 -0.65
C LEU A 28 1.36 2.76 0.04
N GLU A 29 2.61 3.23 0.03
CA GLU A 29 3.73 2.64 0.76
C GLU A 29 3.50 2.69 2.28
N GLU A 30 3.03 3.83 2.83
CA GLU A 30 2.69 3.96 4.26
C GLU A 30 1.62 2.95 4.69
N GLU A 31 0.55 2.80 3.90
CA GLU A 31 -0.50 1.82 4.21
C GLU A 31 0.02 0.39 4.10
N MET A 32 0.89 0.10 3.12
CA MET A 32 1.50 -1.22 2.98
C MET A 32 2.35 -1.56 4.21
N THR A 33 3.21 -0.63 4.62
CA THR A 33 4.04 -0.78 5.83
C THR A 33 3.18 -1.05 7.06
N LYS A 34 2.10 -0.28 7.23
CA LYS A 34 1.18 -0.45 8.35
C LYS A 34 0.52 -1.83 8.34
N LEU A 35 -0.03 -2.26 7.20
CA LEU A 35 -0.70 -3.56 7.08
C LEU A 35 0.28 -4.73 7.28
N ALA A 36 1.49 -4.63 6.72
CA ALA A 36 2.54 -5.63 6.93
C ALA A 36 2.95 -5.74 8.41
N GLY A 37 3.08 -4.60 9.11
CA GLY A 37 3.34 -4.57 10.55
C GLY A 37 2.21 -5.18 11.38
N GLN A 38 0.95 -4.89 11.03
CA GLN A 38 -0.21 -5.54 11.67
C GLN A 38 -0.22 -7.05 11.44
N TYR A 39 0.05 -7.49 10.21
CA TYR A 39 0.16 -8.89 9.87
C TYR A 39 1.27 -9.57 10.68
N TYR A 40 2.42 -8.92 10.84
CA TYR A 40 3.49 -9.44 11.69
C TYR A 40 3.01 -9.67 13.12
N GLU A 41 2.47 -8.62 13.77
CA GLU A 41 2.06 -8.68 15.17
C GLU A 41 0.97 -9.74 15.43
N GLU A 42 0.00 -9.85 14.52
CA GLU A 42 -1.15 -10.75 14.70
C GLU A 42 -0.87 -12.19 14.24
N GLN A 43 -0.15 -12.34 13.13
CA GLN A 43 -0.01 -13.63 12.45
C GLN A 43 1.35 -14.28 12.67
N LEU A 44 2.43 -13.52 12.75
CA LEU A 44 3.80 -14.07 12.77
C LEU A 44 4.47 -14.02 14.15
N LYS A 45 4.32 -12.93 14.91
CA LYS A 45 5.05 -12.70 16.16
C LYS A 45 4.87 -13.85 17.14
N GLY A 46 5.99 -14.38 17.62
CA GLY A 46 6.03 -15.55 18.51
C GLY A 46 5.74 -16.91 17.85
N LYS A 47 5.41 -16.96 16.55
CA LYS A 47 5.15 -18.20 15.80
C LYS A 47 6.27 -18.57 14.82
N ILE A 48 7.10 -17.60 14.45
CA ILE A 48 8.26 -17.79 13.56
C ILE A 48 9.55 -17.95 14.38
N LYS A 49 10.47 -18.81 13.91
CA LYS A 49 11.81 -18.99 14.49
C LYS A 49 12.84 -19.18 13.38
N GLY A 50 14.00 -18.56 13.55
CA GLY A 50 15.17 -18.76 12.70
C GLY A 50 15.11 -18.18 11.30
N PHE A 51 14.19 -17.26 11.04
CA PHE A 51 14.13 -16.45 9.83
C PHE A 51 14.13 -14.99 10.24
N ASP A 52 15.07 -14.24 9.69
CA ASP A 52 15.29 -12.81 9.89
C ASP A 52 14.52 -11.97 8.87
N MET A 53 14.02 -12.58 7.79
CA MET A 53 13.30 -11.90 6.73
C MET A 53 11.99 -12.61 6.40
N HIS A 54 10.90 -11.84 6.38
CA HIS A 54 9.56 -12.34 6.08
C HIS A 54 8.88 -11.47 5.02
N GLU A 55 8.55 -12.08 3.88
CA GLU A 55 7.71 -11.43 2.87
C GLU A 55 6.23 -11.53 3.25
N VAL A 56 5.55 -10.39 3.16
CA VAL A 56 4.10 -10.26 3.30
C VAL A 56 3.55 -9.61 2.04
N SER A 57 2.92 -10.40 1.18
CA SER A 57 2.32 -9.93 -0.07
C SER A 57 0.92 -9.35 0.14
N LEU A 58 0.45 -8.54 -0.83
CA LEU A 58 -0.95 -8.11 -0.88
C LEU A 58 -1.92 -9.29 -0.93
N GLU A 59 -1.56 -10.36 -1.65
CA GLU A 59 -2.33 -11.61 -1.65
C GLU A 59 -2.43 -12.24 -0.26
N ALA A 60 -1.33 -12.27 0.51
CA ALA A 60 -1.33 -12.80 1.87
C ALA A 60 -2.20 -11.93 2.81
N LEU A 61 -2.12 -10.60 2.70
CA LEU A 61 -2.96 -9.67 3.45
C LEU A 61 -4.44 -9.86 3.13
N GLU A 62 -4.80 -9.96 1.85
CA GLU A 62 -6.18 -10.23 1.44
C GLU A 62 -6.69 -11.56 2.00
N ASN A 63 -5.89 -12.62 1.89
CA ASN A 63 -6.25 -13.95 2.41
C ASN A 63 -6.41 -13.97 3.94
N ALA A 64 -5.68 -13.12 4.65
CA ALA A 64 -5.83 -12.93 6.09
C ALA A 64 -6.99 -11.99 6.48
N GLY A 65 -7.68 -11.39 5.49
CA GLY A 65 -8.88 -10.57 5.69
C GLY A 65 -8.61 -9.08 5.87
N TYR A 66 -7.40 -8.59 5.58
CA TYR A 66 -7.11 -7.16 5.56
C TYR A 66 -7.74 -6.48 4.33
N ASP A 67 -8.20 -5.24 4.50
CA ASP A 67 -8.74 -4.46 3.39
C ASP A 67 -7.61 -3.88 2.51
N ILE A 68 -7.46 -4.45 1.32
CA ILE A 68 -6.49 -4.00 0.32
C ILE A 68 -7.12 -3.21 -0.84
N THR A 69 -8.36 -2.70 -0.67
CA THR A 69 -9.10 -2.01 -1.74
C THR A 69 -8.32 -0.85 -2.34
N MET A 70 -7.58 -0.08 -1.52
CA MET A 70 -6.74 1.02 -1.99
C MET A 70 -5.67 0.58 -3.00
N PHE A 71 -5.09 -0.61 -2.83
CA PHE A 71 -4.08 -1.15 -3.75
C PHE A 71 -4.71 -1.61 -5.06
N LYS A 72 -5.89 -2.24 -4.98
CA LYS A 72 -6.66 -2.64 -6.17
C LYS A 72 -7.09 -1.44 -7.02
N GLU A 73 -7.56 -0.37 -6.37
CA GLU A 73 -7.91 0.89 -7.05
C GLU A 73 -6.72 1.58 -7.73
N LYS A 74 -5.49 1.28 -7.30
CA LYS A 74 -4.25 1.76 -7.90
C LYS A 74 -3.61 0.76 -8.85
N ASP A 75 -4.31 -0.32 -9.20
CA ASP A 75 -3.83 -1.37 -10.11
C ASP A 75 -2.50 -1.97 -9.65
N CYS A 76 -2.39 -2.23 -8.34
CA CYS A 76 -1.24 -2.92 -7.77
C CYS A 76 -1.28 -4.41 -8.06
N ASP A 77 -0.12 -4.95 -8.44
CA ASP A 77 0.12 -6.38 -8.58
C ASP A 77 -0.02 -7.03 -7.19
N LEU A 78 -0.83 -8.09 -7.08
CA LEU A 78 -1.05 -8.79 -5.81
C LEU A 78 0.23 -9.49 -5.28
N THR A 79 1.23 -9.67 -6.15
CA THR A 79 2.56 -10.14 -5.77
C THR A 79 3.43 -9.04 -5.16
N SER A 80 2.99 -7.78 -5.17
CA SER A 80 3.62 -6.70 -4.39
C SER A 80 3.67 -7.09 -2.92
N TYR A 81 4.78 -6.79 -2.25
CA TYR A 81 5.04 -7.28 -0.91
C TYR A 81 5.82 -6.28 -0.07
N SER A 82 5.84 -6.52 1.23
CA SER A 82 6.78 -5.90 2.15
C SER A 82 7.66 -6.96 2.78
N LEU A 83 8.93 -6.63 2.94
CA LEU A 83 9.89 -7.45 3.66
C LEU A 83 9.98 -6.93 5.09
N ILE A 84 9.57 -7.75 6.06
CA ILE A 84 9.79 -7.51 7.48
C ILE A 84 11.17 -8.06 7.82
N LYS A 85 12.06 -7.20 8.31
CA LYS A 85 13.42 -7.54 8.73
C LYS A 85 13.47 -7.55 10.25
N LEU A 86 13.82 -8.70 10.81
CA LEU A 86 13.88 -8.99 12.23
C LEU A 86 15.34 -9.17 12.65
N GLU A 87 15.66 -8.69 13.85
CA GLU A 87 16.93 -9.02 14.48
C GLU A 87 16.82 -10.35 15.21
N LEU A 88 17.81 -11.23 15.01
CA LEU A 88 17.87 -12.54 15.66
C LEU A 88 19.09 -12.63 16.60
N ASP A 89 18.94 -13.34 17.71
CA ASP A 89 20.06 -13.63 18.61
C ASP A 89 20.90 -14.83 18.12
N GLU A 90 21.95 -15.16 18.87
CA GLU A 90 22.80 -16.32 18.62
C GLU A 90 22.04 -17.66 18.63
N ASN A 91 20.86 -17.70 19.27
CA ASN A 91 19.98 -18.88 19.32
C ASN A 91 18.94 -18.89 18.18
N ARG A 92 18.98 -17.89 17.30
CA ARG A 92 18.03 -17.65 16.20
C ARG A 92 16.60 -17.35 16.67
N GLU A 93 16.47 -16.72 17.84
CA GLU A 93 15.22 -16.17 18.36
C GLU A 93 15.15 -14.68 18.06
N VAL A 94 13.95 -14.17 17.80
CA VAL A 94 13.73 -12.74 17.53
C VAL A 94 14.05 -11.94 18.79
N VAL A 95 14.86 -10.90 18.66
CA VAL A 95 15.28 -10.03 19.75
C VAL A 95 14.69 -8.64 19.58
N GLY A 96 14.20 -8.08 20.69
CA GLY A 96 13.56 -6.76 20.68
C GLY A 96 12.12 -6.79 20.15
N ASP A 97 11.48 -5.62 20.22
CA ASP A 97 10.14 -5.37 19.67
C ASP A 97 10.19 -4.53 18.39
N ASP A 98 11.37 -3.98 18.06
CA ASP A 98 11.58 -3.15 16.88
C ASP A 98 11.94 -4.03 15.67
N TYR A 99 11.36 -3.71 14.52
CA TYR A 99 11.64 -4.36 13.23
C TYR A 99 11.53 -3.34 12.11
N GLU A 100 12.25 -3.60 11.02
CA GLU A 100 12.20 -2.76 9.83
C GLU A 100 11.23 -3.35 8.81
N ILE A 101 10.56 -2.47 8.05
CA ILE A 101 9.73 -2.89 6.92
C ILE A 101 10.20 -2.15 5.68
N GLU A 102 10.52 -2.92 4.64
CA GLU A 102 10.85 -2.42 3.32
C GLU A 102 9.75 -2.81 2.31
N ASN A 103 9.27 -1.86 1.53
CA ASN A 103 8.19 -2.08 0.58
C ASN A 103 8.70 -2.37 -0.83
N PHE A 104 8.03 -3.28 -1.51
CA PHE A 104 8.24 -3.63 -2.91
C PHE A 104 6.89 -3.62 -3.63
N LEU A 105 6.38 -2.42 -3.88
CA LEU A 105 5.11 -2.22 -4.57
C LEU A 105 5.31 -2.10 -6.07
N LYS A 106 4.39 -2.68 -6.84
CA LYS A 106 4.27 -2.51 -8.28
C LYS A 106 2.82 -2.19 -8.63
N CYS A 107 2.55 -0.97 -9.08
CA CYS A 107 1.19 -0.48 -9.33
C CYS A 107 1.11 0.29 -10.65
N GLY A 108 0.45 -0.27 -11.65
CA GLY A 108 0.47 0.25 -13.02
C GLY A 108 1.90 0.52 -13.51
N THR A 109 2.25 1.78 -13.75
CA THR A 109 3.59 2.20 -14.20
C THR A 109 4.57 2.49 -13.06
N TYR A 110 4.14 2.43 -11.81
CA TYR A 110 4.97 2.69 -10.65
C TYR A 110 5.56 1.41 -10.09
N SER A 111 6.80 1.52 -9.61
CA SER A 111 7.43 0.51 -8.78
C SER A 111 8.22 1.22 -7.69
N THR A 112 8.24 0.66 -6.48
CA THR A 112 9.05 1.20 -5.39
C THR A 112 10.50 1.30 -5.85
N PRO A 113 11.15 2.47 -5.73
CA PRO A 113 12.56 2.61 -6.06
C PRO A 113 13.37 1.64 -5.20
N LYS A 114 14.23 0.84 -5.82
CA LYS A 114 15.22 0.07 -5.06
C LYS A 114 16.07 1.07 -4.29
N GLN A 115 16.19 0.90 -2.98
CA GLN A 115 17.24 1.60 -2.25
C GLN A 115 18.55 0.92 -2.69
N ASP A 116 19.39 1.65 -3.42
CA ASP A 116 20.72 1.15 -3.77
C ASP A 116 21.52 0.94 -2.46
N GLU A 117 21.99 -0.29 -2.24
CA GLU A 117 22.80 -0.72 -1.09
C GLU A 117 24.12 0.07 -0.95
#